data_AF-X1N1L2-F1
#
_entry.id   AF-X1N1L2-F1
#
_cell.length_a   1.000
_cell.length_b   1.000
_cell.length_c   1.000
_cell.angle_alpha   90.00
_cell.angle_beta   90.00
_cell.angle_gamma   90.00
#
_symmetry.space_group_name_H-M   'P 1'
#
loop_
_entity.id
_entity.type
_entity.pdbx_description
1 polymer ?
#
loop_
_entity_poly.entity_id
_entity_poly.type
_entity_poly.pdbx_seq_one_letter_code
_entity_poly.pdbx_strand_id
1 'polypeptide(L)'
;MGKRSREKQEKRLQTEQQPGVVSQRRSSLEKIYFSIIEWGTYAAMFTPLIFLRSYFFPYVVPKTIFFRIIVDIILIAYILLVISNHRYRPRINALTIAVTV
;
A
#
# COMPACT_ATOMS: atom_id res chain seq x y z
N MET A 1 -37.55 -8.20 -30.99
CA MET A 1 -36.52 -7.74 -30.03
C MET A 1 -37.09 -7.80 -28.62
N GLY A 2 -36.68 -8.79 -27.83
CA GLY A 2 -37.34 -9.16 -26.57
C GLY A 2 -36.95 -8.30 -25.37
N LYS A 3 -37.94 -7.78 -24.64
CA LYS A 3 -37.80 -6.96 -23.42
C LYS A 3 -36.91 -7.61 -22.35
N ARG A 4 -36.87 -8.95 -22.29
CA ARG A 4 -36.03 -9.74 -21.36
C ARG A 4 -34.52 -9.55 -21.54
N SER A 5 -34.07 -9.11 -22.72
CA SER A 5 -32.64 -8.88 -22.97
C SER A 5 -32.14 -7.59 -22.31
N ARG A 6 -33.02 -6.57 -22.19
CA ARG A 6 -32.66 -5.27 -21.60
C ARG A 6 -32.52 -5.37 -20.08
N GLU A 7 -33.42 -6.09 -19.43
CA GLU A 7 -33.38 -6.32 -17.97
C GLU A 7 -32.10 -7.07 -17.53
N LYS A 8 -31.60 -7.99 -18.37
CA LYS A 8 -30.35 -8.72 -18.10
C LYS A 8 -29.11 -7.83 -18.28
N GLN A 9 -29.20 -6.79 -19.11
CA GLN A 9 -28.11 -5.87 -19.38
C GLN A 9 -28.03 -4.78 -18.29
N GLU A 10 -29.17 -4.31 -17.80
CA GLU A 10 -29.25 -3.39 -16.66
C GLU A 10 -28.70 -4.02 -15.37
N LYS A 11 -28.96 -5.31 -15.12
CA LYS A 11 -28.37 -6.04 -13.99
C LYS A 11 -26.84 -6.19 -14.09
N ARG A 12 -26.28 -6.32 -15.30
CA ARG A 12 -24.82 -6.38 -15.51
C ARG A 12 -24.17 -5.03 -15.24
N LEU A 13 -24.79 -3.95 -15.71
CA LEU A 13 -24.34 -2.58 -15.46
C LEU A 13 -24.38 -2.22 -13.96
N GLN A 14 -25.40 -2.70 -13.22
CA GLN A 14 -25.47 -2.53 -11.75
C GLN A 14 -24.44 -3.39 -10.99
N THR A 15 -24.06 -4.54 -11.54
CA THR A 15 -23.00 -5.40 -10.96
C THR A 15 -21.61 -4.80 -11.19
N GLU A 16 -21.43 -4.05 -12.29
CA GLU A 16 -20.16 -3.36 -12.61
C GLU A 16 -20.02 -1.99 -11.92
N GLN A 17 -21.12 -1.33 -11.53
CA GLN A 17 -21.12 -0.05 -10.81
C GLN A 17 -20.99 -0.16 -9.29
N GLN A 18 -20.63 -1.32 -8.74
CA GLN A 18 -20.02 -1.40 -7.42
C GLN A 18 -18.51 -1.40 -7.57
N PRO A 19 -17.84 -0.23 -7.75
CA PRO A 19 -16.42 -0.17 -7.52
C PRO A 19 -16.20 -0.60 -6.08
N GLY A 20 -15.36 -1.61 -5.91
CA GLY A 20 -15.24 -2.36 -4.66
C GLY A 20 -15.18 -1.49 -3.41
N VAL A 21 -16.30 -1.45 -2.69
CA VAL A 21 -16.35 -1.04 -1.28
C VAL A 21 -15.80 -2.22 -0.48
N VAL A 22 -14.49 -2.41 -0.59
CA VAL A 22 -13.69 -3.46 0.03
C VAL A 22 -13.60 -3.14 1.53
N SER A 23 -14.67 -3.53 2.24
CA SER A 23 -14.83 -3.71 3.69
C SER A 23 -14.37 -2.56 4.60
N GLN A 24 -15.32 -1.72 5.00
CA GLN A 24 -15.11 -0.70 6.04
C GLN A 24 -15.08 -1.24 7.48
N ARG A 25 -15.14 -2.57 7.71
CA ARG A 25 -14.95 -3.14 9.05
C ARG A 25 -13.46 -3.41 9.33
N ARG A 26 -12.60 -2.41 9.10
CA ARG A 26 -11.19 -2.47 9.56
C ARG A 26 -11.19 -2.45 11.08
N SER A 27 -10.65 -3.49 11.71
CA SER A 27 -10.37 -3.49 13.15
C SER A 27 -9.54 -2.25 13.52
N SER A 28 -9.72 -1.69 14.72
CA SER A 28 -8.97 -0.49 15.17
C SER A 28 -7.46 -0.66 14.99
N LEU A 29 -6.96 -1.90 15.13
CA LEU A 29 -5.56 -2.24 14.91
C LEU A 29 -5.11 -2.05 13.45
N GLU A 30 -5.93 -2.47 12.49
CA GLU A 30 -5.63 -2.29 11.06
C GLU A 30 -5.52 -0.81 10.69
N LYS A 31 -6.35 0.05 11.30
CA LYS A 31 -6.27 1.50 11.08
C LYS A 31 -4.97 2.08 11.60
N ILE A 32 -4.51 1.60 12.76
CA ILE A 32 -3.24 2.03 13.36
C ILE A 32 -2.06 1.62 12.46
N TYR A 33 -1.99 0.35 12.03
CA TYR A 33 -0.93 -0.11 11.13
C TYR A 33 -0.95 0.65 9.80
N PHE A 34 -2.13 0.87 9.22
CA PHE A 34 -2.26 1.61 7.97
C PHE A 34 -1.81 3.06 8.12
N SER A 35 -2.16 3.71 9.23
CA SER A 35 -1.73 5.08 9.55
C SER A 35 -0.21 5.16 9.73
N ILE A 36 0.40 4.19 10.43
CA ILE A 36 1.86 4.12 10.60
C ILE A 36 2.57 3.98 9.25
N ILE A 37 2.07 3.10 8.37
CA ILE A 37 2.64 2.91 7.04
C ILE A 37 2.47 4.16 6.18
N GLU A 38 1.29 4.79 6.21
CA GLU A 38 1.00 6.00 5.44
C GLU A 38 1.87 7.18 5.88
N TRP A 39 1.87 7.51 7.17
CA TRP A 39 2.72 8.57 7.72
C TRP A 39 4.21 8.26 7.58
N GLY A 40 4.61 7.00 7.77
CA GLY A 40 5.98 6.56 7.54
C GLY A 40 6.41 6.75 6.09
N THR A 41 5.53 6.45 5.14
CA THR A 41 5.81 6.62 3.71
C THR A 41 5.98 8.10 3.35
N TYR A 42 5.14 8.98 3.90
CA TYR A 42 5.34 10.42 3.73
C TYR A 42 6.68 10.86 4.32
N ALA A 43 7.02 10.43 5.54
CA ALA A 43 8.33 10.73 6.15
C ALA A 43 9.52 10.22 5.31
N ALA A 44 9.40 9.02 4.73
CA ALA A 44 10.40 8.46 3.81
C ALA A 44 10.57 9.32 2.55
N MET A 45 9.46 9.82 1.98
CA MET A 45 9.48 10.69 0.80
C MET A 45 10.12 12.06 1.08
N PHE A 46 9.93 12.59 2.29
CA PHE A 46 10.54 13.87 2.72
C PHE A 46 11.95 13.72 3.29
N THR A 47 12.47 12.49 3.41
CA THR A 47 13.84 12.23 3.85
C THR A 47 14.91 13.03 3.08
N PRO A 48 14.90 13.13 1.73
CA PRO A 48 15.88 13.94 1.01
C PRO A 48 15.79 15.45 1.32
N LEU A 49 14.64 15.96 1.76
CA LEU A 49 14.43 17.38 2.07
C LEU A 49 15.06 17.79 3.41
N ILE A 50 15.28 16.83 4.31
CA ILE A 50 15.87 17.06 5.64
C ILE A 50 17.39 17.32 5.53
N PHE A 51 18.04 16.80 4.49
CA PHE A 51 19.51 16.83 4.34
C PHE A 51 19.96 17.84 3.29
N LEU A 52 19.80 19.14 3.56
CA LEU A 52 20.02 20.19 2.54
C LEU A 52 21.42 20.85 2.53
N ARG A 53 22.26 20.75 3.57
CA ARG A 53 23.47 21.61 3.66
C ARG A 53 24.81 21.00 4.09
N SER A 54 24.86 19.91 4.87
CA SER A 54 26.13 19.51 5.52
C SER A 54 26.61 18.07 5.27
N TYR A 55 25.97 17.32 4.36
CA TYR A 55 26.27 15.89 4.12
C TYR A 55 26.72 15.62 2.68
N PHE A 56 27.32 16.62 2.04
CA PHE A 56 28.15 16.38 0.87
C PHE A 56 29.43 15.67 1.33
N PHE A 57 29.96 14.80 0.48
CA PHE A 57 31.04 13.83 0.70
C PHE A 57 32.07 14.21 1.78
N PRO A 58 32.50 13.30 2.69
CA PRO A 58 32.39 11.83 2.66
C PRO A 58 31.25 11.23 3.51
N TYR A 59 30.51 12.05 4.26
CA TYR A 59 29.53 11.57 5.23
C TYR A 59 28.13 11.34 4.61
N VAL A 60 28.05 10.45 3.62
CA VAL A 60 26.76 10.01 3.01
C VAL A 60 26.05 8.93 3.82
N VAL A 61 26.72 8.37 4.82
CA VAL A 61 26.21 7.27 5.65
C VAL A 61 25.04 7.69 6.55
N PRO A 62 25.05 8.84 7.25
CA PRO A 62 23.99 9.22 8.19
C PRO A 62 22.62 9.36 7.51
N LYS A 63 22.55 9.95 6.30
CA LYS A 63 21.30 10.08 5.55
C LYS A 63 20.71 8.72 5.15
N THR A 64 21.56 7.77 4.78
CA THR A 64 21.14 6.43 4.38
C THR A 64 20.65 5.63 5.58
N ILE A 65 21.31 5.76 6.73
CA ILE A 65 20.87 5.12 7.98
C ILE A 65 19.50 5.68 8.40
N PHE A 66 19.31 7.00 8.35
CA PHE A 66 18.03 7.61 8.70
C PHE A 66 16.89 7.12 7.81
N PHE A 67 17.08 7.13 6.49
CA PHE A 67 16.10 6.58 5.55
C PHE A 67 15.82 5.10 5.82
N ARG A 68 16.88 4.31 6.06
CA ARG A 68 16.74 2.87 6.27
C ARG A 68 15.96 2.54 7.54
N ILE A 69 16.17 3.27 8.63
CA ILE A 69 15.39 3.11 9.87
C ILE A 69 13.90 3.35 9.62
N ILE A 70 13.55 4.42 8.87
CA ILE A 70 12.15 4.71 8.53
C ILE A 70 11.55 3.56 7.72
N VAL A 71 12.25 3.10 6.68
CA VAL A 71 11.80 1.98 5.84
C VAL A 71 11.66 0.70 6.64
N ASP A 72 12.59 0.39 7.55
CA ASP A 72 12.52 -0.79 8.41
C ASP A 72 11.29 -0.74 9.34
N ILE A 73 10.96 0.42 9.90
CA ILE A 73 9.74 0.60 10.72
C ILE A 73 8.48 0.34 9.87
N ILE A 74 8.42 0.88 8.66
CA ILE A 74 7.31 0.65 7.72
C ILE A 74 7.21 -0.83 7.36
N LEU A 75 8.34 -1.47 7.09
CA LEU A 75 8.43 -2.89 6.74
C LEU A 75 7.92 -3.76 7.88
N ILE A 76 8.35 -3.50 9.12
CA ILE A 76 7.89 -4.23 10.30
C ILE A 76 6.37 -4.03 10.49
N ALA A 77 5.88 -2.80 10.38
CA ALA A 77 4.44 -2.52 10.47
C ALA A 77 3.63 -3.26 9.38
N TYR A 78 4.16 -3.33 8.16
CA TYR A 78 3.57 -4.07 7.06
C TYR A 78 3.57 -5.58 7.30
N ILE A 79 4.70 -6.15 7.76
CA ILE A 79 4.80 -7.58 8.08
C ILE A 79 3.78 -7.95 9.18
N LEU A 80 3.68 -7.14 10.24
CA LEU A 80 2.68 -7.35 11.29
C LEU A 80 1.26 -7.32 10.72
N LEU A 81 0.96 -6.36 9.84
CA LEU A 81 -0.34 -6.27 9.17
C LEU A 81 -0.65 -7.51 8.32
N VAL A 82 0.34 -8.03 7.59
CA VAL A 82 0.24 -9.23 6.75
C VAL A 82 0.04 -10.51 7.57
N ILE A 83 0.68 -10.59 8.74
CA ILE A 83 0.52 -11.72 9.68
C ILE A 83 -0.87 -11.64 10.33
N SER A 84 -1.29 -10.46 10.80
CA SER A 84 -2.58 -10.27 11.46
C SER A 84 -3.77 -10.47 10.52
N ASN A 85 -3.64 -10.10 9.25
CA ASN A 85 -4.74 -10.24 8.30
C ASN A 85 -4.25 -10.74 6.94
N HIS A 86 -4.65 -11.99 6.63
CA HIS A 86 -4.32 -12.72 5.41
C HIS A 86 -4.70 -11.98 4.12
N ARG A 87 -5.61 -11.01 4.22
CA ARG A 87 -6.10 -10.21 3.10
C ARG A 87 -5.05 -9.28 2.50
N TYR A 88 -4.08 -8.81 3.29
CA TYR A 88 -3.06 -7.87 2.84
C TYR A 88 -1.82 -8.54 2.23
N ARG A 89 -1.86 -9.87 2.05
CA ARG A 89 -0.79 -10.63 1.38
C ARG A 89 -0.67 -10.20 -0.09
N PRO A 90 0.55 -10.05 -0.62
CA PRO A 90 0.76 -9.78 -2.03
C PRO A 90 0.21 -10.95 -2.85
N ARG A 91 -0.73 -10.67 -3.76
CA ARG A 91 -1.27 -11.67 -4.67
C ARG A 91 -0.23 -11.91 -5.76
N ILE A 92 0.24 -13.15 -5.87
CA ILE A 92 1.16 -13.56 -6.93
C ILE A 92 0.31 -13.79 -8.18
N ASN A 93 0.33 -12.81 -9.08
CA ASN A 93 -0.28 -12.91 -10.39
C ASN A 93 0.80 -13.15 -11.44
N ALA A 94 0.42 -13.51 -12.67
CA ALA A 94 1.36 -13.65 -13.79
C ALA A 94 2.24 -12.40 -13.99
N LEU A 95 1.70 -11.21 -13.74
CA LEU A 95 2.44 -9.95 -13.77
C LEU A 95 3.53 -9.88 -12.68
N THR A 96 3.23 -10.38 -11.47
CA THR A 96 4.18 -10.43 -10.36
C THR A 96 5.36 -11.35 -10.69
N ILE A 97 5.09 -12.48 -11.35
CA ILE A 97 6.13 -13.42 -11.79
C ILE A 97 7.00 -12.78 -12.88
N ALA A 98 6.39 -12.12 -13.87
CA ALA A 98 7.09 -11.51 -14.99
C ALA A 98 8.02 -10.34 -14.60
N VAL A 99 7.74 -9.64 -13.49
CA VAL A 99 8.61 -8.57 -12.96
C VAL A 99 9.72 -9.14 -12.06
N THR A 100 9.54 -10.36 -11.53
CA THR A 100 10.49 -10.97 -10.58
C THR A 100 11.55 -11.84 -11.27
N VAL A 101 11.25 -12.39 -12.45
CA VAL A 101 12.17 -13.20 -13.30
C VAL A 101 12.91 -12.31 -14.28
#